data_AF-A0A438IGB1-F1
#
_entry.id   AF-A0A438IGB1-F1
#
_cell.length_a   1.000
_cell.length_b   1.000
_cell.length_c   1.000
_cell.angle_alpha   90.00
_cell.angle_beta   90.00
_cell.angle_gamma   90.00
#
_symmetry.space_group_name_H-M   'P 1'
#
loop_
_entity.id
_entity.type
_entity.pdbx_description
1 polymer ?
#
loop_
_entity_poly.entity_id
_entity_poly.type
_entity_poly.pdbx_seq_one_letter_code
_entity_poly.pdbx_strand_id
1 'polypeptide(L)'
;MEAFCISIVKKIKDAFGWSGEIMAESSVGAWTGDLPIYLRVDKANHSGEDISNGTALLQRSDEEKKTSTQDIASYQVVLSVDGDIVGFQPTSRVAVNNWAVNPLAKELYKGKKLSPGLFETGLKIPRPNEVVIIELLMSVNSDACFALARPVQ
;
A
#
# COMPACT_ATOMS: atom_id res chain seq x y z
N MET A 1 -11.06 5.18 -9.22
CA MET A 1 -9.70 4.75 -8.83
C MET A 1 -9.24 5.45 -7.55
N GLU A 2 -9.15 6.78 -7.52
CA GLU A 2 -8.77 7.55 -6.32
C GLU A 2 -9.60 7.18 -5.08
N ALA A 3 -10.93 7.08 -5.22
CA ALA A 3 -11.82 6.68 -4.14
C ALA A 3 -11.46 5.31 -3.52
N PHE A 4 -11.01 4.34 -4.34
CA PHE A 4 -10.55 3.05 -3.82
C PHE A 4 -9.24 3.17 -3.06
N CYS A 5 -8.29 3.98 -3.55
CA CYS A 5 -7.04 4.25 -2.85
C CYS A 5 -7.31 4.91 -1.48
N ILE A 6 -8.16 5.93 -1.44
CA ILE A 6 -8.59 6.59 -0.19
C ILE A 6 -9.25 5.58 0.75
N SER A 7 -10.13 4.71 0.23
CA SER A 7 -10.80 3.68 1.02
C SER A 7 -9.81 2.72 1.69
N ILE A 8 -8.78 2.27 0.96
CA ILE A 8 -7.73 1.40 1.50
C ILE A 8 -6.94 2.10 2.62
N VAL A 9 -6.46 3.32 2.38
CA VAL A 9 -5.72 4.09 3.40
C VAL A 9 -6.59 4.33 4.63
N LYS A 10 -7.86 4.65 4.44
CA LYS A 10 -8.82 4.83 5.53
C LYS A 10 -8.97 3.56 6.36
N LYS A 11 -9.13 2.38 5.73
CA LYS A 11 -9.22 1.09 6.44
C LYS A 11 -7.99 0.81 7.28
N ILE A 12 -6.78 1.04 6.74
CA ILE A 12 -5.53 0.91 7.48
C ILE A 12 -5.52 1.86 8.68
N LYS A 13 -5.76 3.14 8.43
CA LYS A 13 -5.75 4.20 9.43
C LYS A 13 -6.72 3.91 10.57
N ASP A 14 -7.97 3.58 10.25
CA ASP A 14 -9.02 3.29 11.22
C ASP A 14 -8.68 2.03 12.05
N ALA A 15 -8.12 1.00 11.42
CA ALA A 15 -7.77 -0.25 12.10
C ALA A 15 -6.59 -0.11 13.07
N PHE A 16 -5.62 0.75 12.77
CA PHE A 16 -4.50 1.04 13.67
C PHE A 16 -4.77 2.24 14.61
N GLY A 17 -5.92 2.91 14.48
CA GLY A 17 -6.24 4.08 15.28
C GLY A 17 -5.34 5.29 14.99
N TRP A 18 -4.78 5.38 13.78
CA TRP A 18 -3.90 6.48 13.39
C TRP A 18 -4.69 7.79 13.26
N SER A 19 -4.12 8.87 13.78
CA SER A 19 -4.63 10.22 13.59
C SER A 19 -4.06 10.84 12.29
N GLY A 20 -4.54 12.02 11.91
CA GLY A 20 -4.05 12.74 10.72
C GLY A 20 -4.98 12.67 9.52
N GLU A 21 -4.70 13.46 8.48
CA GLU A 21 -5.51 13.51 7.26
C GLU A 21 -5.06 12.47 6.24
N ILE A 22 -5.97 12.14 5.32
CA ILE A 22 -5.63 11.34 4.13
C ILE A 22 -5.43 12.33 3.00
N MET A 23 -4.21 12.37 2.48
CA MET A 23 -3.86 13.14 1.30
C MET A 23 -4.08 12.30 0.06
N ALA A 24 -4.43 12.92 -1.06
CA ALA A 24 -4.58 12.24 -2.34
C ALA A 24 -4.07 13.13 -3.48
N GLU A 25 -3.32 12.53 -4.39
CA GLU A 25 -2.81 13.17 -5.61
C GLU A 25 -2.86 12.16 -6.76
N SER A 26 -3.35 12.55 -7.93
CA SER A 26 -3.55 11.62 -9.05
C SER A 26 -2.26 10.96 -9.55
N SER A 27 -1.11 11.61 -9.38
CA SER A 27 0.23 11.13 -9.78
C SER A 27 0.84 10.15 -8.78
N VAL A 28 0.41 10.19 -7.51
CA VAL A 28 1.02 9.43 -6.40
C VAL A 28 0.08 8.36 -5.87
N GLY A 29 -1.20 8.67 -5.70
CA GLY A 29 -2.19 7.86 -4.99
C GLY A 29 -2.71 8.58 -3.74
N ALA A 30 -3.27 7.82 -2.80
CA ALA A 30 -3.72 8.31 -1.51
C ALA A 30 -2.76 7.86 -0.41
N TRP A 31 -2.46 8.71 0.57
CA TRP A 31 -1.57 8.36 1.68
C TRP A 31 -1.92 9.06 2.99
N THR A 32 -1.33 8.56 4.07
CA THR A 32 -1.32 9.19 5.39
C THR A 32 0.09 9.08 5.99
N GLY A 33 0.41 9.95 6.95
CA GLY A 33 1.77 10.11 7.48
C GLY A 33 2.73 10.80 6.50
N ASP A 34 4.01 10.80 6.85
CA ASP A 34 5.05 11.42 6.05
C ASP A 34 5.40 10.55 4.83
N LEU A 35 5.11 11.05 3.63
CA LEU A 35 5.42 10.36 2.38
C LEU A 35 6.90 10.52 2.00
N PRO A 36 7.69 9.42 1.97
CA PRO A 36 9.09 9.45 1.58
C PRO A 36 9.28 10.03 0.17
N ILE A 37 10.32 10.86 -0.02
CA ILE A 37 10.57 11.61 -1.26
C ILE A 37 10.69 10.68 -2.47
N TYR A 38 11.34 9.52 -2.32
CA TYR A 38 11.54 8.58 -3.42
C TYR A 38 10.24 7.92 -3.90
N LEU A 39 9.17 7.91 -3.08
CA LEU A 39 7.85 7.42 -3.47
C LEU A 39 6.99 8.47 -4.17
N ARG A 40 7.44 9.74 -4.21
CA ARG A 40 6.78 10.82 -4.97
C ARG A 40 7.17 10.82 -6.45
N VAL A 41 8.18 10.05 -6.86
CA VAL A 41 8.77 10.13 -8.19
C VAL A 41 8.19 9.04 -9.09
N ASP A 42 7.13 9.36 -9.81
CA ASP A 42 6.73 8.63 -11.02
C ASP A 42 6.30 9.62 -12.12
N LYS A 43 7.27 10.47 -12.55
CA LYS A 43 7.20 11.22 -13.82
C LYS A 43 8.54 11.84 -14.26
N ALA A 44 9.63 11.08 -14.30
CA ALA A 44 10.92 11.60 -14.82
C ALA A 44 11.67 10.69 -15.80
N ASN A 45 11.11 9.54 -16.18
CA ASN A 45 11.78 8.64 -17.13
C ASN A 45 10.86 8.30 -18.32
N HIS A 46 10.52 9.31 -19.12
CA HIS A 46 10.19 9.14 -20.54
C HIS A 46 10.49 10.43 -21.32
N SER A 47 11.75 10.88 -21.28
CA SER A 47 12.38 11.63 -22.38
C SER A 47 13.88 11.55 -22.17
N GLY A 48 14.60 11.01 -23.15
CA GLY A 48 16.06 11.05 -23.15
C GLY A 48 16.58 12.49 -23.25
N GLU A 49 17.81 12.68 -22.76
CA GLU A 49 18.59 13.93 -22.70
C GLU A 49 17.95 15.00 -21.76
N ASP A 50 18.62 15.61 -20.79
CA ASP A 50 20.02 16.01 -20.75
C ASP A 50 20.48 16.36 -19.31
N ILE A 51 21.79 16.56 -19.21
CA ILE A 51 22.66 16.69 -18.03
C ILE A 51 22.30 17.85 -17.07
N SER A 52 22.68 17.66 -15.80
CA SER A 52 22.96 18.67 -14.75
C SER A 52 21.86 18.97 -13.72
N ASN A 53 21.82 18.16 -12.65
CA ASN A 53 21.58 18.62 -11.27
C ASN A 53 21.92 17.57 -10.19
N GLY A 54 22.93 16.72 -10.45
CA GLY A 54 23.32 15.62 -9.57
C GLY A 54 24.01 16.01 -8.25
N THR A 55 24.28 17.31 -8.01
CA THR A 55 25.08 17.77 -6.87
C THR A 55 24.28 18.36 -5.72
N ALA A 56 23.02 18.76 -5.91
CA ALA A 56 22.20 19.34 -4.83
C ALA A 56 21.45 18.29 -3.98
N LEU A 57 21.25 17.07 -4.49
CA LEU A 57 20.45 16.03 -3.81
C LEU A 57 21.25 15.19 -2.80
N LEU A 58 22.57 15.16 -2.94
CA LEU A 58 23.44 14.32 -2.11
C LEU A 58 23.76 14.94 -0.74
N GLN A 59 23.60 16.26 -0.56
CA GLN A 59 24.08 16.95 0.65
C GLN A 59 23.07 17.01 1.81
N ARG A 60 21.84 16.51 1.62
CA ARG A 60 20.83 16.39 2.69
C ARG A 60 20.73 14.98 3.29
N SER A 61 21.61 14.08 2.86
CA SER A 61 21.44 12.62 2.93
C SER A 61 21.90 11.93 4.23
N ASP A 62 22.01 12.65 5.34
CA ASP A 62 22.38 12.02 6.63
C ASP A 62 21.36 12.22 7.77
N GLU A 63 20.46 13.21 7.75
CA GLU A 63 19.42 13.34 8.79
C GLU A 63 18.05 12.77 8.39
N GLU A 64 17.72 12.68 7.10
CA GLU A 64 16.46 12.09 6.60
C GLU A 64 16.52 10.55 6.43
N LYS A 65 17.66 9.95 6.80
CA LYS A 65 17.96 8.50 6.75
C LYS A 65 17.33 7.68 7.90
N LYS A 66 16.23 8.15 8.50
CA LYS A 66 15.55 7.45 9.60
C LYS A 66 14.20 6.83 9.25
N THR A 67 13.81 6.82 7.98
CA THR A 67 12.92 5.78 7.45
C THR A 67 13.79 4.85 6.61
N SER A 68 14.39 3.86 7.26
CA SER A 68 15.10 2.80 6.56
C SER A 68 14.12 2.19 5.55
N THR A 69 14.49 2.13 4.27
CA THR A 69 13.71 1.43 3.22
C THR A 69 13.44 -0.04 3.58
N GLN A 70 14.10 -0.57 4.61
CA GLN A 70 13.87 -1.91 5.18
C GLN A 70 12.58 -2.00 6.01
N ASP A 71 11.94 -0.88 6.34
CA ASP A 71 10.74 -0.84 7.20
C ASP A 71 9.44 -0.64 6.41
N ILE A 72 9.48 -0.61 5.07
CA ILE A 72 8.26 -0.49 4.25
C ILE A 72 7.85 -1.86 3.72
N ALA A 73 6.68 -2.32 4.16
CA ALA A 73 6.01 -3.49 3.61
C ALA A 73 5.21 -3.10 2.37
N SER A 74 5.34 -3.89 1.29
CA SER A 74 4.60 -3.71 0.06
C SER A 74 3.63 -4.88 -0.18
N TYR A 75 2.41 -4.54 -0.59
CA TYR A 75 1.34 -5.49 -0.83
C TYR A 75 0.61 -5.13 -2.11
N GLN A 76 -0.03 -6.13 -2.70
CA GLN A 76 -1.05 -5.96 -3.72
C GLN A 76 -2.42 -6.25 -3.09
N VAL A 77 -3.33 -5.29 -3.21
CA VAL A 77 -4.73 -5.41 -2.77
C VAL A 77 -5.60 -5.54 -4.01
N VAL A 78 -6.46 -6.55 -4.03
CA VAL A 78 -7.41 -6.80 -5.10
C VAL A 78 -8.81 -6.53 -4.56
N LEU A 79 -9.48 -5.58 -5.20
CA LEU A 79 -10.81 -5.12 -4.85
C LEU A 79 -11.83 -5.56 -5.90
N SER A 80 -13.07 -5.83 -5.48
CA SER A 80 -14.21 -5.84 -6.38
C SER A 80 -14.57 -4.41 -6.81
N VAL A 81 -15.45 -4.28 -7.80
CA VAL A 81 -16.02 -2.99 -8.22
C VAL A 81 -16.80 -2.28 -7.11
N ASP A 82 -17.29 -3.03 -6.11
CA ASP A 82 -17.98 -2.50 -4.94
C ASP A 82 -17.02 -2.05 -3.83
N GLY A 83 -15.71 -2.32 -3.98
CA GLY A 83 -14.68 -2.00 -3.00
C GLY A 83 -14.46 -3.05 -1.91
N ASP A 84 -15.03 -4.25 -2.05
CA ASP A 84 -14.76 -5.39 -1.16
C ASP A 84 -13.36 -5.96 -1.44
N ILE A 85 -12.61 -6.30 -0.39
CA ILE A 85 -11.30 -6.96 -0.51
C ILE A 85 -11.51 -8.43 -0.85
N VAL A 86 -11.11 -8.80 -2.07
CA VAL A 86 -11.26 -10.16 -2.63
C VAL A 86 -9.93 -10.87 -2.83
N GLY A 87 -8.83 -10.14 -2.77
CA GLY A 87 -7.48 -10.67 -2.78
C GLY A 87 -6.53 -9.73 -2.04
N PHE A 88 -5.52 -10.30 -1.41
CA PHE A 88 -4.46 -9.55 -0.76
C PHE A 88 -3.20 -10.41 -0.91
N GLN A 89 -2.06 -9.83 -1.27
CA GLN A 89 -0.82 -10.55 -1.49
C GLN A 89 0.38 -9.70 -1.05
N PRO A 90 1.32 -10.24 -0.26
CA PRO A 90 2.57 -9.54 0.03
C PRO A 90 3.48 -9.57 -1.21
N THR A 91 4.11 -8.44 -1.54
CA THR A 91 5.04 -8.31 -2.68
C THR A 91 6.50 -8.09 -2.26
N SER A 92 6.76 -7.88 -0.96
CA SER A 92 8.12 -7.84 -0.39
C SER A 92 8.31 -8.82 0.77
N ARG A 93 9.57 -9.13 1.09
CA ARG A 93 9.93 -9.96 2.25
C ARG A 93 9.41 -9.37 3.57
N VAL A 94 9.47 -8.05 3.71
CA VAL A 94 8.98 -7.33 4.90
C VAL A 94 7.47 -7.53 5.06
N ALA A 95 6.72 -7.47 3.94
CA ALA A 95 5.29 -7.73 3.92
C ALA A 95 4.95 -9.19 4.26
N VAL A 96 5.71 -10.18 3.78
CA VAL A 96 5.51 -11.59 4.16
C VAL A 96 5.64 -11.77 5.67
N ASN A 97 6.66 -11.16 6.28
CA ASN A 97 6.92 -11.29 7.72
C ASN A 97 5.85 -10.58 8.59
N ASN A 98 5.19 -9.55 8.06
CA ASN A 98 4.19 -8.75 8.78
C ASN A 98 2.75 -8.99 8.30
N TRP A 99 2.54 -9.96 7.41
CA TRP A 99 1.26 -10.22 6.77
C TRP A 99 0.14 -10.49 7.77
N ALA A 100 0.40 -11.36 8.75
CA ALA A 100 -0.64 -11.84 9.68
C ALA A 100 -1.21 -10.74 10.60
N VAL A 101 -0.46 -9.66 10.81
CA VAL A 101 -0.89 -8.53 11.64
C VAL A 101 -1.56 -7.42 10.81
N ASN A 102 -1.50 -7.50 9.48
CA ASN A 102 -2.13 -6.51 8.62
C ASN A 102 -3.67 -6.61 8.71
N PRO A 103 -4.39 -5.50 8.96
CA PRO A 103 -5.85 -5.53 9.09
C PRO A 103 -6.56 -5.98 7.81
N LEU A 104 -6.00 -5.73 6.62
CA LEU A 104 -6.61 -6.16 5.36
C LEU A 104 -6.53 -7.68 5.17
N ALA A 105 -5.50 -8.35 5.72
CA ALA A 105 -5.44 -9.81 5.74
C ALA A 105 -6.58 -10.41 6.58
N LYS A 106 -7.00 -9.71 7.64
CA LYS A 106 -8.16 -10.11 8.45
C LYS A 106 -9.48 -9.76 7.76
N GLU A 107 -9.55 -8.68 7.00
CA GLU A 107 -10.75 -8.30 6.27
C GLU A 107 -10.99 -9.21 5.04
N LEU A 108 -9.93 -9.80 4.49
CA LEU A 108 -10.02 -10.76 3.39
C LEU A 108 -11.09 -11.83 3.67
N TYR A 109 -12.01 -12.01 2.72
CA TYR A 109 -13.17 -12.90 2.86
C TYR A 109 -14.10 -12.56 4.03
N LYS A 110 -14.18 -11.28 4.41
CA LYS A 110 -15.02 -10.75 5.51
C LYS A 110 -14.67 -11.40 6.85
N GLY A 111 -13.39 -11.68 7.09
CA GLY A 111 -12.90 -12.30 8.34
C GLY A 111 -13.22 -13.78 8.50
N LYS A 112 -13.68 -14.46 7.44
CA LYS A 112 -13.89 -15.90 7.47
C LYS A 112 -12.55 -16.62 7.63
N LYS A 113 -12.45 -17.47 8.65
CA LYS A 113 -11.28 -18.33 8.86
C LYS A 113 -11.28 -19.41 7.77
N LEU A 114 -10.25 -19.40 6.93
CA LEU A 114 -10.03 -20.42 5.92
C LEU A 114 -8.94 -21.38 6.39
N SER A 115 -9.19 -22.67 6.26
CA SER A 115 -8.19 -23.69 6.60
C SER A 115 -7.19 -23.84 5.46
N PRO A 116 -5.87 -23.82 5.71
CA PRO A 116 -4.88 -24.12 4.69
C PRO A 116 -5.11 -25.51 4.11
N GLY A 117 -5.09 -25.63 2.78
CA GLY A 117 -5.13 -26.93 2.08
C GLY A 117 -6.48 -27.67 2.11
N LEU A 118 -7.54 -27.08 2.67
CA LEU A 118 -8.88 -27.68 2.68
C LEU A 118 -9.79 -26.98 1.66
N PHE A 119 -10.58 -27.77 0.93
CA PHE A 119 -11.65 -27.23 0.07
C PHE A 119 -12.82 -26.78 0.94
N GLU A 120 -13.02 -25.47 1.05
CA GLU A 120 -14.12 -24.88 1.81
C GLU A 120 -15.44 -24.95 0.99
N THR A 121 -16.07 -26.12 0.94
CA THR A 121 -17.26 -26.40 0.08
C THR A 121 -18.48 -25.54 0.41
N GLY A 122 -18.60 -25.03 1.64
CA GLY A 122 -19.66 -24.09 2.04
C GLY A 122 -19.35 -22.63 1.74
N LEU A 123 -18.13 -22.31 1.30
CA LEU A 123 -17.66 -20.95 1.10
C LEU A 123 -17.99 -20.48 -0.32
N LYS A 124 -19.18 -19.91 -0.47
CA LYS A 124 -19.59 -19.23 -1.71
C LYS A 124 -18.90 -17.86 -1.79
N ILE A 125 -17.66 -17.82 -2.29
CA ILE A 125 -17.02 -16.57 -2.70
C ILE A 125 -17.46 -16.31 -4.14
N PRO A 126 -18.30 -15.30 -4.40
CA PRO A 126 -18.58 -14.90 -5.78
C PRO A 126 -17.27 -14.48 -6.43
N ARG A 127 -16.96 -15.04 -7.60
CA ARG A 127 -15.84 -14.58 -8.40
C ARG A 127 -16.22 -13.23 -9.01
N PRO A 128 -15.45 -12.16 -8.77
CA PRO A 128 -15.70 -10.89 -9.43
C PRO A 128 -15.47 -11.04 -10.94
N ASN A 129 -16.34 -10.44 -11.74
CA ASN A 129 -16.12 -10.34 -13.20
C ASN A 129 -15.01 -9.34 -13.53
N GLU A 130 -14.90 -8.29 -12.70
CA GLU A 130 -13.91 -7.24 -12.81
C GLU A 130 -13.28 -6.99 -11.44
N VAL A 131 -11.99 -6.69 -11.43
CA VAL A 131 -11.22 -6.41 -10.23
C VAL A 131 -10.38 -5.16 -10.41
N VAL A 132 -10.18 -4.44 -9.32
CA VAL A 132 -9.27 -3.30 -9.24
C VAL A 132 -8.05 -3.71 -8.42
N ILE A 133 -6.86 -3.50 -8.97
CA ILE A 133 -5.60 -3.85 -8.33
C ILE A 133 -4.92 -2.57 -7.82
N ILE A 134 -4.59 -2.57 -6.53
CA ILE A 134 -3.96 -1.45 -5.82
C ILE A 134 -2.65 -1.93 -5.21
N GLU A 135 -1.58 -1.16 -5.41
CA GLU A 135 -0.37 -1.29 -4.61
C GLU A 135 -0.58 -0.59 -3.27
N LEU A 136 -0.29 -1.28 -2.18
CA LEU A 136 -0.27 -0.74 -0.82
C LEU A 136 1.16 -0.81 -0.28
N LEU A 137 1.71 0.35 0.07
CA LEU A 137 2.97 0.50 0.78
C LEU A 137 2.66 0.98 2.20
N MET A 138 3.24 0.37 3.22
CA MET A 138 3.04 0.82 4.60
C MET A 138 4.28 0.59 5.46
N SER A 139 4.48 1.49 6.41
CA SER A 139 5.53 1.33 7.41
C SER A 139 5.17 0.18 8.37
N VAL A 140 6.15 -0.66 8.70
CA VAL A 140 6.04 -1.63 9.81
C VAL A 140 6.42 -1.00 11.14
N ASN A 141 7.09 0.16 11.12
CA ASN A 141 7.28 0.99 12.30
C ASN A 141 5.95 1.68 12.63
N SER A 142 5.40 1.35 13.80
CA SER A 142 4.12 1.87 14.31
C SER A 142 4.11 3.38 14.52
N ASP A 143 5.26 3.98 14.78
CA ASP A 143 5.37 5.40 15.13
C ASP A 143 5.30 6.31 13.89
N ALA A 144 5.58 5.74 12.70
CA ALA A 144 5.57 6.49 11.45
C ALA A 144 4.16 6.75 10.90
N CYS A 145 3.15 5.97 11.33
CA CYS A 145 1.76 6.07 10.88
C CYS A 145 1.62 6.21 9.35
N PHE A 146 2.50 5.56 8.58
CA PHE A 146 2.61 5.75 7.13
C PHE A 146 1.92 4.62 6.36
N ALA A 147 1.04 4.99 5.44
CA ALA A 147 0.53 4.11 4.39
C ALA A 147 0.24 4.90 3.11
N LEU A 148 0.54 4.31 1.96
CA LEU A 148 0.28 4.82 0.62
C LEU A 148 -0.43 3.72 -0.19
N ALA A 149 -1.57 4.06 -0.79
CA ALA A 149 -2.30 3.22 -1.72
C ALA A 149 -2.33 3.89 -3.10
N ARG A 150 -1.95 3.16 -4.15
CA ARG A 150 -1.95 3.68 -5.52
C ARG A 150 -2.28 2.61 -6.56
N PRO A 151 -2.75 3.00 -7.75
CA PRO A 151 -3.06 2.04 -8.81
C PRO A 151 -1.81 1.29 -9.26
N VAL A 152 -1.93 0.00 -9.53
CA VAL A 152 -0.85 -0.74 -10.21
C VAL A 152 -0.86 -0.33 -11.69
N GLN A 153 0.29 0.15 -12.20
CA GLN A 153 0.48 0.43 -13.62
C GLN A 153 0.73 -0.84 -14.44
#